data_AF-A0A1E7IMP8-F1
#
_entry.id   AF-A0A1E7IMP8-F1
#
_cell.length_a   1.000
_cell.length_b   1.000
_cell.length_c   1.000
_cell.angle_alpha   90.00
_cell.angle_beta   90.00
_cell.angle_gamma   90.00
#
_symmetry.space_group_name_H-M   'P 1'
#
loop_
_entity.id
_entity.type
_entity.pdbx_description
1 polymer ?
#
loop_
_entity_poly.entity_id
_entity_poly.type
_entity_poly.pdbx_seq_one_letter_code
_entity_poly.pdbx_strand_id
1 'polypeptide(L)'
;MSQAKKGDRVSIHFTGCLQDGTIFDSTHEMETTEGESCENEEHSVEPGPVELLIGDNEFFTQIEDGIIGMKVGDKKSVAIPADDAFGEHDDENIFSLTLDQIPEDFKPVVGEELELTSDENDESEVVTVISISDT
;
A
#
# COMPACT_ATOMS: atom_id res chain seq x y z
N MET A 1 23.00 25.59 -1.42
CA MET A 1 22.24 24.35 -1.20
C MET A 1 20.96 24.47 -1.99
N SER A 2 20.77 23.62 -2.99
CA SER A 2 19.54 23.62 -3.80
C SER A 2 18.37 23.15 -2.94
N GLN A 3 17.24 23.85 -3.06
CA GLN A 3 15.97 23.42 -2.49
C GLN A 3 15.17 22.75 -3.60
N ALA A 4 14.43 21.70 -3.26
CA ALA A 4 13.53 21.03 -4.19
C ALA A 4 12.40 21.99 -4.64
N LYS A 5 12.01 21.89 -5.90
CA LYS A 5 10.94 22.69 -6.51
C LYS A 5 10.17 21.84 -7.52
N LYS A 6 8.98 22.32 -7.91
CA LYS A 6 8.19 21.68 -8.96
C LYS A 6 9.00 21.52 -10.25
N GLY A 7 8.96 20.32 -10.83
CA GLY A 7 9.70 19.88 -12.01
C GLY A 7 11.10 19.34 -11.73
N ASP A 8 11.57 19.34 -10.48
CA ASP A 8 12.82 18.66 -10.11
C ASP A 8 12.56 17.17 -9.90
N ARG A 9 13.53 16.35 -10.31
CA ARG A 9 13.58 14.93 -10.01
C ARG A 9 14.31 14.72 -8.69
N VAL A 10 13.68 14.05 -7.74
CA VAL A 10 14.23 13.80 -6.41
C VAL A 10 14.20 12.31 -6.10
N SER A 11 15.14 11.88 -5.29
CA SER A 11 15.21 10.50 -4.78
C SER A 11 14.95 10.56 -3.28
N ILE A 12 13.92 9.86 -2.82
CA ILE A 12 13.47 9.91 -1.42
C ILE A 12 13.39 8.52 -0.81
N HIS A 13 13.69 8.43 0.48
CA HIS A 13 13.21 7.33 1.30
C HIS A 13 11.92 7.77 2.00
N PHE A 14 10.92 6.90 1.95
CA PHE A 14 9.66 7.04 2.67
C PHE A 14 9.35 5.79 3.49
N THR A 15 8.52 6.01 4.51
CA THR A 15 7.85 4.98 5.30
C THR A 15 6.39 5.39 5.41
N GLY A 16 5.50 4.60 4.84
CA GLY A 16 4.05 4.75 4.94
C GLY A 16 3.56 4.04 6.20
N CYS A 17 2.87 4.77 7.07
CA CYS A 17 2.26 4.22 8.27
C CYS A 17 0.83 4.70 8.45
N LEU A 18 0.00 3.82 9.01
CA LEU A 18 -1.36 4.11 9.43
C LEU A 18 -1.36 4.91 10.75
N GLN A 19 -2.50 5.49 11.10
CA GLN A 19 -2.65 6.28 12.33
C GLN A 19 -2.43 5.46 13.61
N ASP A 20 -2.66 4.15 13.56
CA ASP A 20 -2.39 3.22 14.66
C ASP A 20 -0.89 2.85 14.79
N GLY A 21 -0.06 3.26 13.81
CA GLY A 21 1.38 3.00 13.78
C GLY A 21 1.81 1.81 12.94
N THR A 22 0.87 1.04 12.37
CA THR A 22 1.18 -0.05 11.43
C THR A 22 1.88 0.50 10.18
N ILE A 23 3.06 -0.02 9.87
CA ILE A 23 3.80 0.30 8.65
C ILE A 23 3.29 -0.63 7.54
N PHE A 24 2.81 -0.07 6.45
CA PHE A 24 2.32 -0.85 5.30
C PHE A 24 3.28 -0.79 4.11
N ASP A 25 4.13 0.23 4.02
CA ASP A 25 5.08 0.39 2.92
C ASP A 25 6.35 1.10 3.43
N SER A 26 7.52 0.67 2.95
CA SER A 26 8.81 1.27 3.30
C SER A 26 9.85 1.00 2.22
N THR A 27 10.58 2.07 1.89
CA THR A 27 11.76 2.03 0.98
C THR A 27 13.09 1.92 1.72
N HIS A 28 13.06 2.00 3.05
CA HIS A 28 14.21 1.58 3.83
C HIS A 28 14.32 0.06 3.73
N GLU A 29 15.55 -0.42 3.58
CA GLU A 29 15.90 -1.83 3.75
C GLU A 29 15.29 -2.28 5.08
N MET A 30 14.13 -2.93 4.99
CA MET A 30 13.65 -3.71 6.11
C MET A 30 14.69 -4.79 6.22
N GLU A 31 15.34 -4.94 7.38
CA GLU A 31 16.13 -6.13 7.67
C GLU A 31 15.15 -7.30 7.59
N THR A 32 14.90 -7.80 6.38
CA THR A 32 14.36 -9.11 6.12
C THR A 32 15.43 -10.01 6.69
N THR A 33 15.22 -10.38 7.95
CA THR A 33 15.92 -11.42 8.65
C THR A 33 16.32 -12.48 7.64
N GLU A 34 17.62 -12.79 7.58
CA GLU A 34 18.18 -13.84 6.72
C GLU A 34 17.20 -15.04 6.64
N GLY A 35 16.57 -15.24 5.48
CA GLY A 35 15.94 -16.52 5.16
C GLY A 35 14.44 -16.59 4.92
N GLU A 36 13.72 -15.48 4.79
CA GLU A 36 12.35 -15.53 4.23
C GLU A 36 12.35 -14.80 2.90
N SER A 37 12.72 -15.57 1.87
CA SER A 37 12.44 -15.25 0.48
C SER A 37 10.98 -14.79 0.39
N CYS A 38 10.79 -13.57 -0.10
CA CYS A 38 9.57 -13.16 -0.79
C CYS A 38 9.39 -14.08 -2.01
N GLU A 39 8.92 -15.31 -1.78
CA GLU A 39 8.47 -16.26 -2.80
C GLU A 39 7.06 -15.87 -3.24
N ASN A 40 6.94 -14.66 -3.77
CA ASN A 40 5.80 -14.19 -4.52
C ASN A 40 6.38 -13.36 -5.66
N GLU A 41 6.46 -14.02 -6.83
CA GLU A 41 7.13 -13.58 -8.06
C GLU A 41 6.47 -12.36 -8.75
N GLU A 42 5.98 -11.36 -8.00
CA GLU A 42 5.47 -10.10 -8.57
C GLU A 42 5.54 -8.87 -7.63
N HIS A 43 6.26 -8.90 -6.51
CA HIS A 43 6.50 -7.68 -5.72
C HIS A 43 7.99 -7.52 -5.37
N SER A 44 8.81 -7.28 -6.39
CA SER A 44 10.19 -6.80 -6.23
C SER A 44 10.18 -5.34 -5.74
N VAL A 45 9.89 -5.12 -4.45
CA VAL A 45 10.22 -3.85 -3.81
C VAL A 45 11.72 -3.88 -3.54
N GLU A 46 12.50 -3.52 -4.56
CA GLU A 46 13.96 -3.37 -4.43
C GLU A 46 14.24 -2.36 -3.30
N PRO A 47 15.01 -2.73 -2.26
CA PRO A 47 15.35 -1.81 -1.19
C PRO A 47 16.19 -0.67 -1.77
N GLY A 48 15.65 0.54 -1.72
CA GLY A 48 16.30 1.68 -2.36
C GLY A 48 15.42 2.93 -2.37
N PRO A 49 16.02 4.12 -2.51
CA PRO A 49 15.24 5.35 -2.56
C PRO A 49 14.46 5.40 -3.87
N VAL A 50 13.19 5.82 -3.79
CA VAL A 50 12.31 5.94 -4.95
C VAL A 50 12.54 7.30 -5.61
N GLU A 51 12.70 7.29 -6.93
CA GLU A 51 12.78 8.51 -7.73
C GLU A 51 11.38 8.95 -8.15
N LEU A 52 11.05 10.22 -7.89
CA LEU A 52 9.79 10.83 -8.31
C LEU A 52 10.03 12.22 -8.90
N LEU A 53 9.14 12.63 -9.80
CA LEU A 53 9.13 13.97 -10.39
C LEU A 53 8.12 14.87 -9.66
N ILE A 54 8.61 15.94 -9.03
CA ILE A 54 7.72 16.83 -8.26
C ILE A 54 6.76 17.55 -9.20
N GLY A 55 5.45 17.33 -9.02
CA GLY A 55 4.38 17.96 -9.77
C GLY A 55 3.82 17.15 -10.93
N ASP A 56 4.26 15.89 -11.09
CA ASP A 56 3.74 14.98 -12.12
C ASP A 56 2.49 14.23 -11.65
N ASN A 57 2.21 14.21 -10.33
CA ASN A 57 1.14 13.40 -9.71
C ASN A 57 1.38 11.90 -9.93
N GLU A 58 2.65 11.49 -10.04
CA GLU A 58 3.06 10.08 -9.95
C GLU A 58 2.93 9.56 -8.51
N PHE A 59 2.82 10.46 -7.54
CA PHE A 59 2.63 10.15 -6.12
C PHE A 59 1.54 11.01 -5.50
N PHE A 60 1.27 10.83 -4.21
CA PHE A 60 0.32 11.68 -3.49
C PHE A 60 0.75 13.16 -3.58
N THR A 61 -0.12 14.01 -4.11
CA THR A 61 0.16 15.44 -4.33
C THR A 61 0.60 16.13 -3.03
N GLN A 62 0.03 15.71 -1.90
CA GLN A 62 0.35 16.20 -0.56
C GLN A 62 1.82 15.90 -0.17
N ILE A 63 2.37 14.77 -0.64
CA ILE A 63 3.77 14.42 -0.45
C ILE A 63 4.65 15.26 -1.38
N GLU A 64 4.29 15.39 -2.66
CA GLU A 64 5.03 16.22 -3.61
C GLU A 64 5.13 17.68 -3.14
N ASP A 65 4.01 18.29 -2.75
CA ASP A 65 3.97 19.63 -2.14
C ASP A 65 4.74 19.69 -0.82
N GLY A 66 4.73 18.59 -0.07
CA GLY A 66 5.50 18.40 1.15
C GLY A 66 7.01 18.53 0.92
N ILE A 67 7.50 18.04 -0.22
CA ILE A 67 8.92 18.03 -0.60
C ILE A 67 9.39 19.40 -1.11
N ILE A 68 8.49 20.22 -1.67
CA ILE A 68 8.84 21.56 -2.16
C ILE A 68 9.48 22.39 -1.04
N GLY A 69 10.68 22.92 -1.31
CA GLY A 69 11.47 23.72 -0.37
C GLY A 69 12.41 22.91 0.54
N MET A 70 12.31 21.58 0.56
CA MET A 70 13.22 20.71 1.31
C MET A 70 14.62 20.68 0.69
N LYS A 71 15.61 20.39 1.52
CA LYS A 71 17.00 20.17 1.11
C LYS A 71 17.34 18.69 1.24
N VAL A 72 18.39 18.27 0.54
CA VAL A 72 18.92 16.90 0.67
C VAL A 72 19.28 16.62 2.14
N GLY A 73 18.72 15.54 2.67
CA GLY A 73 18.91 15.11 4.06
C GLY A 73 17.83 15.60 5.04
N ASP A 74 16.94 16.50 4.62
CA ASP A 74 15.79 16.89 5.44
C ASP A 74 14.80 15.73 5.56
N LYS A 75 14.14 15.63 6.71
CA LYS A 75 13.07 14.66 6.97
C LYS A 75 11.79 15.41 7.31
N LYS A 76 10.66 14.93 6.81
CA LYS A 76 9.35 15.52 7.03
C LYS A 76 8.30 14.42 7.11
N SER A 77 7.35 14.58 8.01
CA SER A 77 6.16 13.74 8.09
C SER A 77 4.98 14.53 7.52
N VAL A 78 4.23 13.90 6.62
CA VAL A 78 3.04 14.47 6.00
C VAL A 78 1.88 13.55 6.37
N ALA A 79 0.85 14.11 7.01
CA ALA A 79 -0.39 13.39 7.28
C ALA A 79 -1.34 13.65 6.10
N ILE A 80 -1.82 12.57 5.48
CA ILE A 80 -2.73 12.61 4.33
C ILE A 80 -4.05 12.02 4.79
N PRO A 81 -5.18 12.72 4.66
CA PRO A 81 -6.48 12.15 4.99
C PRO A 81 -6.83 11.05 3.99
N ALA A 82 -7.70 10.12 4.41
CA ALA A 82 -8.06 8.95 3.61
C ALA A 82 -8.63 9.35 2.23
N ASP A 83 -9.50 10.35 2.19
CA ASP A 83 -10.12 10.92 0.98
C ASP A 83 -9.10 11.40 -0.08
N ASP A 84 -7.93 11.87 0.36
CA ASP A 84 -6.84 12.36 -0.48
C ASP A 84 -5.79 11.27 -0.81
N ALA A 85 -5.95 10.06 -0.26
CA ALA A 85 -5.03 8.95 -0.42
C ALA A 85 -5.70 7.74 -1.09
N PHE A 86 -6.25 6.82 -0.28
CA PHE A 86 -6.84 5.57 -0.74
C PHE A 86 -8.38 5.58 -0.70
N GLY A 87 -8.99 6.73 -0.40
CA GLY A 87 -10.43 6.87 -0.17
C GLY A 87 -10.83 6.57 1.27
N GLU A 88 -12.06 6.95 1.63
CA GLU A 88 -12.66 6.50 2.89
C GLU A 88 -12.96 5.00 2.85
N HIS A 89 -13.04 4.38 4.02
CA HIS A 89 -13.48 3.01 4.13
C HIS A 89 -14.91 2.88 3.58
N ASP A 90 -15.06 2.12 2.51
CA ASP A 90 -16.33 1.92 1.84
C ASP A 90 -17.02 0.66 2.39
N ASP A 91 -18.11 0.86 3.14
CA ASP A 91 -18.91 -0.23 3.69
C ASP A 91 -19.63 -1.05 2.60
N GLU A 92 -19.79 -0.53 1.38
CA GLU A 92 -20.39 -1.28 0.27
C GLU A 92 -19.42 -2.35 -0.28
N ASN A 93 -18.12 -2.18 -0.08
CA ASN A 93 -17.10 -3.20 -0.38
C ASN A 93 -17.03 -4.31 0.66
N ILE A 94 -17.82 -4.24 1.75
CA ILE A 94 -17.98 -5.33 2.70
C ILE A 94 -19.17 -6.19 2.30
N PHE A 95 -18.89 -7.40 1.83
CA PHE A 95 -19.90 -8.41 1.56
C PHE A 95 -19.61 -9.72 2.28
N SER A 96 -20.65 -10.52 2.43
CA SER A 96 -20.57 -11.84 3.04
C SER A 96 -20.70 -12.90 1.96
N LEU A 97 -19.75 -13.82 1.91
CA LEU A 97 -19.82 -15.01 1.07
C LEU A 97 -20.27 -16.20 1.91
N THR A 98 -21.05 -17.09 1.31
CA THR A 98 -21.39 -18.38 1.93
C THR A 98 -20.23 -19.34 1.75
N LEU A 99 -19.96 -20.21 2.74
CA LEU A 99 -18.92 -21.24 2.63
C LEU A 99 -19.12 -22.16 1.41
N ASP A 100 -20.34 -22.33 0.91
CA ASP A 100 -20.62 -23.10 -0.31
C ASP A 100 -19.94 -22.55 -1.56
N GLN A 101 -19.59 -21.26 -1.58
CA GLN A 101 -18.86 -20.61 -2.68
C GLN A 101 -17.34 -20.76 -2.54
N ILE A 102 -16.88 -21.21 -1.37
CA ILE A 102 -15.48 -21.43 -1.07
C ILE A 102 -15.17 -22.91 -1.32
N PRO A 103 -14.06 -23.26 -1.99
CA PRO A 103 -13.67 -24.65 -2.19
C PRO A 103 -13.59 -25.41 -0.85
N GLU A 104 -14.14 -26.63 -0.76
CA GLU A 104 -14.18 -27.40 0.50
C GLU A 104 -12.79 -27.69 1.11
N ASP A 105 -11.73 -27.64 0.29
CA ASP A 105 -10.33 -27.81 0.72
C ASP A 105 -9.76 -26.52 1.34
N PHE A 106 -10.40 -25.37 1.09
CA PHE A 106 -9.97 -24.07 1.54
C PHE A 106 -10.74 -23.64 2.80
N LYS A 107 -10.00 -23.39 3.88
CA LYS A 107 -10.56 -22.90 5.15
C LYS A 107 -10.09 -21.47 5.36
N PRO A 108 -10.95 -20.46 5.10
CA PRO A 108 -10.54 -19.08 5.25
C PRO A 108 -10.10 -18.83 6.68
N VAL A 109 -9.09 -17.98 6.85
CA VAL A 109 -8.64 -17.51 8.16
C VAL A 109 -8.84 -15.99 8.24
N VAL A 110 -9.26 -15.47 9.39
CA VAL A 110 -9.39 -14.02 9.58
C VAL A 110 -8.03 -13.34 9.38
N GLY A 111 -8.01 -12.32 8.53
CA GLY A 111 -6.80 -11.61 8.10
C GLY A 111 -6.12 -12.20 6.87
N GLU A 112 -6.62 -13.31 6.32
CA GLU A 112 -6.12 -13.88 5.07
C GLU A 112 -6.65 -13.09 3.86
N GLU A 113 -5.79 -12.91 2.86
CA GLU A 113 -6.13 -12.30 1.58
C GLU A 113 -6.59 -13.38 0.60
N LEU A 114 -7.73 -13.15 -0.03
CA LEU A 114 -8.35 -14.04 -1.02
C LEU A 114 -8.48 -13.31 -2.34
N GLU A 115 -8.15 -13.99 -3.43
CA GLU A 115 -8.47 -13.51 -4.76
C GLU A 115 -9.85 -14.06 -5.16
N LEU A 116 -10.79 -13.16 -5.41
CA LEU A 116 -12.13 -13.48 -5.90
C LEU A 116 -12.20 -13.20 -7.39
N THR A 117 -12.47 -14.23 -8.18
CA THR A 117 -12.72 -14.07 -9.60
C THR A 117 -14.23 -14.02 -9.86
N SER A 118 -14.72 -12.93 -10.45
CA SER A 118 -16.12 -12.80 -10.83
C SER A 118 -16.39 -13.39 -12.22
N ASP A 119 -17.34 -14.33 -12.32
CA ASP A 119 -17.77 -14.96 -13.58
C ASP A 119 -18.28 -13.96 -14.64
N GLU A 120 -18.75 -12.78 -14.24
CA GLU A 120 -19.35 -11.80 -15.16
C GLU A 120 -18.33 -10.99 -15.97
N ASN A 121 -17.13 -10.69 -15.43
CA ASN A 121 -16.18 -9.78 -16.07
C ASN A 121 -14.73 -10.30 -16.18
N ASP A 122 -14.44 -11.53 -15.72
CA ASP A 122 -13.06 -12.06 -15.66
C ASP A 122 -12.12 -11.17 -14.81
N GLU A 123 -12.69 -10.33 -13.95
CA GLU A 123 -11.97 -9.48 -13.02
C GLU A 123 -11.70 -10.26 -11.73
N SER A 124 -10.43 -10.21 -11.31
CA SER A 124 -9.97 -10.71 -10.01
C SER A 124 -9.87 -9.53 -9.04
N GLU A 125 -10.54 -9.66 -7.90
CA GLU A 125 -10.50 -8.69 -6.80
C GLU A 125 -9.83 -9.34 -5.58
N VAL A 126 -8.85 -8.65 -4.99
CA VAL A 126 -8.22 -9.11 -3.74
C VAL A 126 -9.04 -8.59 -2.57
N VAL A 127 -9.49 -9.48 -1.70
CA VAL A 127 -10.26 -9.16 -0.50
C VAL A 127 -9.59 -9.72 0.75
N THR A 128 -9.81 -9.08 1.89
CA THR A 128 -9.32 -9.58 3.18
C THR A 128 -10.47 -10.16 4.00
N VAL A 129 -10.27 -11.35 4.57
CA VAL A 129 -11.26 -11.97 5.47
C VAL A 129 -11.34 -11.20 6.78
N ILE A 130 -12.38 -10.38 6.95
CA ILE A 130 -12.59 -9.59 8.18
C ILE A 130 -13.21 -10.38 9.33
N SER A 131 -14.03 -11.39 9.03
CA SER A 131 -14.71 -12.21 10.04
C SER A 131 -15.23 -13.51 9.44
N ILE A 132 -15.35 -14.55 10.29
CA ILE A 132 -15.91 -15.86 9.91
C ILE A 132 -17.00 -16.20 10.92
N SER A 133 -18.19 -16.50 10.42
CA SER A 133 -19.33 -16.94 11.25
C SER A 133 -19.76 -18.34 10.82
N ASP A 134 -19.67 -19.30 11.74
CA ASP A 134 -20.24 -20.65 11.59
C ASP A 134 -21.74 -20.54 11.88
N THR A 135 -22.59 -20.44 10.85
CA THR A 135 -24.06 -20.53 10.99
C THR A 135 -24.62 -21.48 9.95
#